data_AF-A0AAN6TV89-F1
#
_entry.id   AF-A0AAN6TV89-F1
#
_cell.length_a   1.000
_cell.length_b   1.000
_cell.length_c   1.000
_cell.angle_alpha   90.00
_cell.angle_beta   90.00
_cell.angle_gamma   90.00
#
_symmetry.space_group_name_H-M   'P 1'
#
loop_
_entity.id
_entity.type
_entity.pdbx_description
1 polymer ?
#
loop_
_entity_poly.entity_id
_entity_poly.type
_entity_poly.pdbx_seq_one_letter_code
_entity_poly.pdbx_strand_id
1 'polypeptide(L)'
;MEAEEMLTTFPPGLDALYRRMMGQIYNLRCAKLLQRILAVISVVYRPITLDELPALVDTPGRASDNEKALVEIVGLCGSFLTLRERMISFIHQSAKDFVLKQARDEIFPSGIEDIHHTIFSRSLRFMRGKLRRDIYNRGAPGFPIDKVRIPDPDPLAAVRYSCVYWIDHLRDSDPNKHAKKDLQDGGPIDTFLREKYLHWLDALSLQRSISEGVTAMLSLESLLEARKETSLLIDRVRDVCRFILYHRWAVENSPLQVSKMRSLNGSSENRPWRTMGAHAYKRS
;
A
#
# COMPACT_ATOMS: atom_id res chain seq x y z
N MET A 1 20.37 39.51 30.40
CA MET A 1 21.09 39.42 29.12
C MET A 1 20.91 38.03 28.48
N GLU A 2 21.09 36.91 29.19
CA GLU A 2 20.81 35.56 28.63
C GLU A 2 19.31 35.29 28.32
N ALA A 3 18.38 35.81 29.13
CA ALA A 3 16.95 35.58 28.91
C ALA A 3 16.40 36.32 27.65
N GLU A 4 16.97 37.46 27.28
CA GLU A 4 16.59 38.21 26.07
C GLU A 4 17.21 37.60 24.81
N GLU A 5 18.41 37.02 24.89
CA GLU A 5 18.98 36.19 23.81
C GLU A 5 18.16 34.92 23.57
N MET A 6 17.63 34.28 24.63
CA MET A 6 16.74 33.12 24.47
C MET A 6 15.43 33.47 23.75
N LEU A 7 14.88 34.67 23.96
CA LEU A 7 13.63 35.11 23.31
C LEU A 7 13.81 35.40 21.82
N THR A 8 14.99 35.80 21.36
CA THR A 8 15.27 35.98 19.91
C THR A 8 15.55 34.66 19.19
N THR A 9 15.93 33.61 19.92
CA THR A 9 16.08 32.26 19.37
C THR A 9 14.77 31.49 19.25
N PHE A 10 13.69 31.97 19.88
CA PHE A 10 12.36 31.40 19.70
C PHE A 10 11.78 31.87 18.36
N PRO A 11 11.48 30.95 17.44
CA PRO A 11 10.95 31.32 16.14
C PRO A 11 9.61 32.04 16.29
N PRO A 12 9.33 33.08 15.48
CA PRO A 12 8.15 33.96 15.63
C PRO A 12 6.80 33.26 15.35
N GLY A 13 6.80 31.94 15.16
CA GLY A 13 5.64 31.11 14.89
C GLY A 13 6.03 29.66 14.61
N LEU A 14 5.03 28.78 14.52
CA LEU A 14 5.23 27.35 14.28
C LEU A 14 5.96 27.07 12.97
N ASP A 15 5.70 27.83 11.90
CA ASP A 15 6.39 27.64 10.61
C ASP A 15 7.89 27.90 10.71
N ALA A 16 8.30 28.94 11.44
CA ALA A 16 9.72 29.22 11.66
C ALA A 16 10.37 28.16 12.58
N LEU A 17 9.61 27.57 13.52
CA LEU A 17 10.04 26.43 14.32
C LEU A 17 10.29 25.20 13.46
N TYR A 18 9.31 24.82 12.64
CA TYR A 18 9.45 23.68 11.76
C TYR A 18 10.56 23.89 10.73
N ARG A 19 10.74 25.10 10.21
CA ARG A 19 11.87 25.41 9.29
C ARG A 19 13.22 25.22 9.98
N ARG A 20 13.37 25.66 11.23
CA ARG A 20 14.59 25.39 12.01
C ARG A 20 14.81 23.89 12.23
N MET A 21 13.76 23.15 12.57
CA MET A 21 13.82 21.69 12.74
C MET A 21 14.17 20.97 11.44
N MET A 22 13.62 21.39 10.31
CA MET A 22 13.99 20.88 8.98
C MET A 22 15.47 21.15 8.68
N GLY A 23 15.97 22.35 8.98
CA GLY A 23 17.39 22.68 8.85
C GLY A 23 18.32 21.71 9.58
N GLN A 24 17.90 21.21 10.74
CA GLN A 24 18.66 20.18 11.47
C GLN A 24 18.69 18.85 10.71
N ILE A 25 17.56 18.44 10.12
CA ILE A 25 17.46 17.21 9.30
C ILE A 25 18.35 17.31 8.05
N TYR A 26 18.39 18.47 7.38
CA TYR A 26 19.22 18.68 6.19
C TYR A 26 20.72 18.52 6.44
N ASN A 27 21.18 18.84 7.65
CA ASN A 27 22.58 18.73 8.04
C ASN A 27 23.02 17.31 8.43
N LEU A 28 22.08 16.34 8.50
CA LEU A 28 22.40 14.95 8.79
C LEU A 28 22.93 14.21 7.55
N ARG A 29 23.84 13.26 7.76
CA ARG A 29 24.40 12.43 6.67
C ARG A 29 23.34 11.64 5.90
N CYS A 30 22.24 11.29 6.56
CA CYS A 30 21.12 10.55 5.99
C CYS A 30 19.93 11.44 5.58
N ALA A 31 20.12 12.76 5.42
CA ALA A 31 19.06 13.73 5.12
C ALA A 31 18.10 13.28 4.00
N LYS A 32 18.64 12.76 2.89
CA LYS A 32 17.81 12.26 1.77
C LYS A 32 16.86 11.13 2.16
N LEU A 33 17.28 10.21 3.04
CA LEU A 33 16.42 9.15 3.54
C LEU A 33 15.34 9.72 4.46
N LEU A 34 15.70 10.63 5.36
CA LEU A 34 14.76 11.26 6.29
C LEU A 34 13.71 12.09 5.54
N GLN A 35 14.10 12.83 4.50
CA GLN A 35 13.18 13.53 3.60
C GLN A 35 12.21 12.57 2.92
N ARG A 36 12.69 11.42 2.40
CA ARG A 36 11.82 10.39 1.81
C ARG A 36 10.85 9.80 2.83
N ILE A 37 11.30 9.57 4.06
CA ILE A 37 10.42 9.12 5.15
C ILE A 37 9.35 10.17 5.41
N LEU A 38 9.71 11.45 5.58
CA LEU A 38 8.76 12.54 5.77
C LEU A 38 7.77 12.66 4.60
N ALA A 39 8.26 12.57 3.36
CA ALA A 39 7.44 12.61 2.16
C ALA A 39 6.41 11.48 2.16
N VAL A 40 6.84 10.23 2.40
CA VAL A 40 5.95 9.07 2.44
C VAL A 40 4.94 9.18 3.59
N ILE A 41 5.39 9.46 4.81
CA ILE A 41 4.49 9.58 5.97
C ILE A 41 3.47 10.74 5.80
N SER A 42 3.77 11.73 4.96
CA SER A 42 2.85 12.82 4.64
C SER A 42 1.69 12.39 3.75
N VAL A 43 1.88 11.39 2.89
CA VAL A 43 0.90 11.01 1.86
C VAL A 43 0.20 9.67 2.14
N VAL A 44 0.64 8.91 3.15
CA VAL A 44 -0.05 7.69 3.56
C VAL A 44 -1.44 7.99 4.13
N TYR A 45 -2.40 7.10 3.86
CA TYR A 45 -3.81 7.28 4.22
C TYR A 45 -4.12 6.94 5.69
N ARG A 46 -3.18 6.29 6.38
CA ARG A 46 -3.21 6.04 7.81
C ARG A 46 -1.78 6.02 8.38
N PRO A 47 -1.58 6.18 9.70
CA PRO A 47 -0.33 5.82 10.34
C PRO A 47 0.13 4.42 9.90
N ILE A 48 1.44 4.27 9.68
CA ILE A 48 2.03 3.00 9.25
C ILE A 48 2.80 2.37 10.40
N THR A 49 2.97 1.07 10.39
CA THR A 49 3.84 0.37 11.34
C THR A 49 5.29 0.43 10.91
N LEU A 50 6.20 0.20 11.85
CA LEU A 50 7.63 0.05 11.59
C LEU A 50 7.91 -1.08 10.58
N ASP A 51 7.11 -2.15 10.63
CA ASP A 51 7.19 -3.30 9.74
C ASP A 51 6.80 -2.97 8.29
N GLU A 52 5.89 -2.00 8.09
CA GLU A 52 5.42 -1.55 6.78
C GLU A 52 6.40 -0.56 6.12
N LEU A 53 7.21 0.15 6.90
CA LEU A 53 8.11 1.19 6.41
C LEU A 53 9.04 0.73 5.26
N PRO A 54 9.68 -0.45 5.30
CA PRO A 54 10.53 -0.92 4.20
C PRO A 54 9.79 -1.13 2.88
N ALA A 55 8.50 -1.47 2.93
CA ALA A 55 7.69 -1.65 1.73
C ALA A 55 7.35 -0.31 1.06
N LEU A 56 7.31 0.79 1.81
CA LEU A 56 6.90 2.11 1.31
C LEU A 56 8.08 3.06 1.05
N VAL A 57 9.16 2.93 1.82
CA VAL A 57 10.36 3.77 1.69
C VAL A 57 11.57 2.93 1.29
N ASP A 58 12.40 3.47 0.39
CA ASP A 58 13.66 2.85 0.02
C ASP A 58 14.70 2.97 1.13
N THR A 59 14.67 2.01 2.05
CA THR A 59 15.66 1.87 3.12
C THR A 59 16.84 1.02 2.64
N PRO A 60 18.10 1.42 2.90
CA PRO A 60 19.27 0.63 2.52
C PRO A 60 19.21 -0.78 3.15
N GLY A 61 19.57 -1.82 2.39
CA GLY A 61 19.23 -3.22 2.73
C GLY A 61 19.69 -3.75 4.10
N ARG A 62 20.78 -3.24 4.70
CA ARG A 62 21.15 -3.63 6.08
C ARG A 62 20.21 -3.06 7.16
N ALA A 63 19.49 -1.99 6.83
CA ALA A 63 18.55 -1.33 7.72
C ALA A 63 17.11 -1.83 7.53
N SER A 64 16.73 -2.32 6.35
CA SER A 64 15.36 -2.81 6.10
C SER A 64 15.00 -4.02 6.97
N ASP A 65 15.99 -4.85 7.30
CA ASP A 65 15.80 -6.09 8.06
C ASP A 65 16.24 -5.95 9.52
N ASN A 66 16.63 -4.74 9.94
CA ASN A 66 17.10 -4.45 11.29
C ASN A 66 16.17 -3.47 11.98
N GLU A 67 15.31 -4.01 12.85
CA GLU A 67 14.35 -3.23 13.63
C GLU A 67 15.00 -2.07 14.39
N LYS A 68 16.16 -2.30 15.04
CA LYS A 68 16.85 -1.24 15.79
C LYS A 68 17.30 -0.10 14.87
N ALA A 69 17.77 -0.43 13.67
CA ALA A 69 18.16 0.58 12.69
C ALA A 69 16.95 1.39 12.20
N LEU A 70 15.79 0.74 11.98
CA LEU A 70 14.56 1.45 11.60
C LEU A 70 14.09 2.39 12.72
N VAL A 71 14.11 1.94 13.98
CA VAL A 71 13.77 2.79 15.13
C VAL A 71 14.70 4.00 15.20
N GLU A 72 16.01 3.80 15.05
CA GLU A 72 17.00 4.89 15.07
C GLU A 72 16.74 5.89 13.94
N ILE A 73 16.54 5.41 12.71
CA ILE A 73 16.27 6.26 11.54
C ILE A 73 14.98 7.08 11.74
N VAL A 74 13.90 6.45 12.22
CA VAL A 74 12.64 7.17 12.50
C VAL A 74 12.83 8.17 13.65
N GLY A 75 13.63 7.83 14.66
CA GLY A 75 13.99 8.71 15.76
C GLY A 75 14.72 9.98 15.32
N LEU A 76 15.51 9.92 14.24
CA LEU A 76 16.13 11.11 13.63
C LEU A 76 15.11 12.07 13.01
N CYS A 77 13.91 11.59 12.67
CA CYS A 77 12.76 12.43 12.29
C CYS A 77 11.94 12.90 13.51
N GLY A 78 12.43 12.70 14.74
CA GLY A 78 11.69 12.93 15.99
C GLY A 78 11.17 14.35 16.23
N SER A 79 11.60 15.33 15.42
CA SER A 79 11.02 16.69 15.42
C SER A 79 9.66 16.77 14.72
N PHE A 80 9.34 15.81 13.86
CA PHE A 80 8.12 15.75 13.05
C PHE A 80 7.30 14.49 13.30
N LEU A 81 7.98 13.36 13.50
CA LEU A 81 7.39 12.04 13.60
C LEU A 81 7.50 11.48 15.02
N THR A 82 6.52 10.68 15.40
CA THR A 82 6.51 9.91 16.64
C THR A 82 6.41 8.42 16.31
N LEU A 83 7.07 7.60 17.12
CA LEU A 83 6.96 6.15 17.10
C LEU A 83 6.30 5.71 18.42
N ARG A 84 5.04 5.26 18.36
CA ARG A 84 4.28 4.77 19.51
C ARG A 84 3.71 3.40 19.19
N GLU A 85 3.96 2.41 20.05
CA GLU A 85 3.45 1.04 19.84
C GLU A 85 3.75 0.49 18.43
N ARG A 86 4.96 0.74 17.92
CA ARG A 86 5.41 0.46 16.54
C ARG A 86 4.74 1.28 15.43
N MET A 87 3.79 2.17 15.72
CA MET A 87 3.17 3.06 14.74
C MET A 87 3.95 4.36 14.55
N ILE A 88 4.19 4.71 13.29
CA ILE A 88 4.82 5.93 12.82
C ILE A 88 3.73 6.90 12.36
N SER A 89 3.69 8.08 12.96
CA SER A 89 2.78 9.16 12.56
C SER A 89 3.43 10.52 12.80
N PHE A 90 2.82 11.59 12.27
CA PHE A 90 3.19 12.93 12.68
C PHE A 90 2.88 13.17 14.16
N ILE A 91 3.70 13.99 14.81
CA ILE A 91 3.47 14.44 16.20
C ILE A 91 2.21 15.30 16.27
N HIS A 92 1.99 16.14 15.25
CA HIS A 92 0.83 17.02 15.19
C HIS A 92 0.46 17.34 13.72
N GLN A 93 -0.83 17.65 13.49
CA GLN A 93 -1.33 18.00 12.15
C GLN A 93 -0.62 19.23 11.57
N SER A 94 -0.25 20.22 12.38
CA SER A 94 0.50 21.39 11.93
C SER A 94 1.88 21.05 11.36
N ALA A 95 2.54 20.00 11.86
CA ALA A 95 3.82 19.54 11.34
C ALA A 95 3.65 18.90 9.94
N LYS A 96 2.58 18.12 9.77
CA LYS A 96 2.19 17.56 8.47
C LYS A 96 1.84 18.67 7.47
N ASP A 97 1.05 19.64 7.90
CA ASP A 97 0.65 20.80 7.10
C ASP A 97 1.85 21.64 6.66
N PHE A 98 2.83 21.85 7.55
CA PHE A 98 4.07 22.53 7.21
C PHE A 98 4.83 21.79 6.10
N VAL A 99 4.97 20.46 6.20
CA VAL A 99 5.64 19.64 5.18
C VAL A 99 4.92 19.71 3.83
N LEU A 100 3.58 19.64 3.83
CA LEU A 100 2.77 19.64 2.62
C LEU A 100 2.66 21.02 1.94
N LYS A 101 2.75 22.11 2.72
CA LYS A 101 2.51 23.47 2.22
C LYS A 101 3.80 24.28 2.11
N GLN A 102 4.57 24.35 3.19
CA GLN A 102 5.68 25.30 3.33
C GLN A 102 7.03 24.70 2.93
N ALA A 103 7.27 23.41 3.20
CA ALA A 103 8.47 22.70 2.78
C ALA A 103 8.23 21.84 1.52
N ARG A 104 7.19 22.17 0.74
CA ARG A 104 6.71 21.34 -0.36
C ARG A 104 7.80 21.07 -1.39
N ASP A 105 8.47 22.12 -1.88
CA ASP A 105 9.47 21.98 -2.95
C ASP A 105 10.72 21.24 -2.48
N GLU A 106 11.03 21.33 -1.19
CA GLU A 106 12.20 20.69 -0.60
C GLU A 106 11.97 19.18 -0.32
N ILE A 107 10.74 18.80 0.02
CA ILE A 107 10.36 17.41 0.36
C ILE A 107 9.81 16.66 -0.86
N PHE A 108 9.17 17.37 -1.78
CA PHE A 108 8.52 16.83 -2.98
C PHE A 108 9.09 17.48 -4.25
N PRO A 109 10.40 17.38 -4.53
CA PRO A 109 11.02 18.06 -5.67
C PRO A 109 10.45 17.61 -7.03
N SER A 110 9.87 16.40 -7.09
CA SER A 110 9.22 15.83 -8.28
C SER A 110 7.69 15.83 -8.19
N GLY A 111 7.12 16.52 -7.20
CA GLY A 111 5.69 16.53 -6.92
C GLY A 111 5.25 15.46 -5.92
N ILE A 112 4.03 15.62 -5.40
CA ILE A 112 3.42 14.68 -4.45
C ILE A 112 3.02 13.40 -5.19
N GLU A 113 2.58 13.56 -6.44
CA GLU A 113 2.18 12.52 -7.37
C GLU A 113 3.30 11.49 -7.59
N ASP A 114 4.56 11.94 -7.67
CA ASP A 114 5.73 11.06 -7.78
C ASP A 114 5.95 10.19 -6.53
N ILE A 115 5.66 10.72 -5.34
CA ILE A 115 5.72 9.95 -4.10
C ILE A 115 4.61 8.89 -4.07
N HIS A 116 3.39 9.24 -4.49
CA HIS A 116 2.31 8.27 -4.65
C HIS A 116 2.71 7.17 -5.65
N HIS A 117 3.30 7.51 -6.81
CA HIS A 117 3.78 6.53 -7.79
C HIS A 117 4.86 5.61 -7.20
N THR A 118 5.80 6.18 -6.44
CA THR A 118 6.86 5.43 -5.77
C THR A 118 6.28 4.43 -4.77
N ILE A 119 5.33 4.86 -3.93
CA ILE A 119 4.68 3.98 -2.95
C ILE A 119 3.90 2.87 -3.66
N PHE A 120 3.15 3.19 -4.72
CA PHE A 120 2.45 2.21 -5.55
C PHE A 120 3.42 1.15 -6.11
N SER A 121 4.49 1.59 -6.77
CA SER A 121 5.45 0.72 -7.43
C SER A 121 6.14 -0.21 -6.44
N ARG A 122 6.55 0.33 -5.29
CA ARG A 122 7.16 -0.47 -4.22
C ARG A 122 6.16 -1.43 -3.59
N SER A 123 4.92 -1.00 -3.35
CA SER A 123 3.84 -1.84 -2.82
C SER A 123 3.62 -3.06 -3.70
N LEU A 124 3.48 -2.89 -5.02
CA LEU A 124 3.36 -4.02 -5.95
C LEU A 124 4.57 -4.96 -5.88
N ARG A 125 5.79 -4.42 -5.87
CA ARG A 125 7.02 -5.22 -5.81
C ARG A 125 7.10 -6.06 -4.53
N PHE A 126 6.84 -5.45 -3.37
CA PHE A 126 6.89 -6.13 -2.07
C PHE A 126 5.78 -7.18 -1.95
N MET A 127 4.55 -6.83 -2.33
CA MET A 127 3.45 -7.79 -2.35
C MET A 127 3.75 -8.97 -3.28
N ARG A 128 4.33 -8.74 -4.47
CA ARG A 128 4.71 -9.84 -5.38
C ARG A 128 5.74 -10.79 -4.76
N GLY A 129 6.69 -10.26 -3.99
CA GLY A 129 7.71 -11.06 -3.30
C GLY A 129 7.19 -11.79 -2.05
N LYS A 130 6.23 -11.22 -1.33
CA LYS A 130 5.74 -11.74 -0.04
C LYS A 130 4.47 -12.58 -0.15
N LEU A 131 3.52 -12.18 -1.00
CA LEU A 131 2.25 -12.86 -1.13
C LEU A 131 2.45 -14.24 -1.78
N ARG A 132 2.00 -15.26 -1.05
CA ARG A 132 2.02 -16.65 -1.46
C ARG A 132 0.74 -17.33 -1.00
N ARG A 133 0.42 -18.46 -1.63
CA ARG A 133 -0.70 -19.30 -1.24
C ARG A 133 -0.58 -19.72 0.23
N ASP A 134 -1.68 -19.61 0.96
CA ASP A 134 -1.78 -20.03 2.35
C ASP A 134 -0.69 -19.43 3.23
N ILE A 135 -0.61 -18.10 3.24
CA ILE A 135 0.50 -17.37 3.88
C ILE A 135 0.60 -17.63 5.39
N TYR A 136 -0.53 -17.94 6.06
CA TYR A 136 -0.59 -18.33 7.47
C TYR A 136 -0.55 -19.86 7.70
N ASN A 137 -0.27 -20.67 6.66
CA ASN A 137 -0.16 -22.14 6.73
C ASN A 137 -1.36 -22.83 7.43
N ARG A 138 -2.60 -22.49 7.05
CA ARG A 138 -3.83 -23.01 7.67
C ARG A 138 -4.13 -24.46 7.29
N GLY A 139 -3.50 -25.01 6.24
CA GLY A 139 -3.48 -26.44 5.92
C GLY A 139 -4.79 -27.04 5.38
N ALA A 140 -5.96 -26.53 5.76
CA ALA A 140 -7.26 -27.05 5.32
C ALA A 140 -8.14 -25.97 4.65
N PRO A 141 -8.66 -26.23 3.44
CA PRO A 141 -9.70 -25.41 2.85
C PRO A 141 -10.94 -25.37 3.77
N GLY A 142 -11.53 -24.18 3.97
CA GLY A 142 -12.78 -24.00 4.71
C GLY A 142 -12.57 -23.73 6.19
N PHE A 143 -11.32 -23.56 6.60
CA PHE A 143 -10.99 -23.11 7.93
C PHE A 143 -11.64 -21.73 8.19
N PRO A 144 -12.52 -21.60 9.20
CA PRO A 144 -13.24 -20.36 9.45
C PRO A 144 -12.28 -19.21 9.75
N ILE A 145 -12.50 -18.06 9.10
CA ILE A 145 -11.68 -16.87 9.30
C ILE A 145 -11.64 -16.42 10.77
N ASP A 146 -12.73 -16.62 11.51
CA ASP A 146 -12.85 -16.27 12.93
C ASP A 146 -11.98 -17.12 13.87
N LYS A 147 -11.49 -18.26 13.38
CA LYS A 147 -10.59 -19.14 14.14
C LYS A 147 -9.12 -18.90 13.78
N VAL A 148 -8.83 -18.01 12.82
CA VAL A 148 -7.47 -17.75 12.37
C VAL A 148 -6.72 -16.95 13.43
N ARG A 149 -5.58 -17.49 13.85
CA ARG A 149 -4.60 -16.78 14.69
C ARG A 149 -3.55 -16.16 13.80
N ILE A 150 -3.18 -14.91 14.09
CA ILE A 150 -2.06 -14.25 13.43
C ILE A 150 -0.77 -14.95 13.90
N PRO A 151 0.06 -15.49 13.00
CA PRO A 151 1.35 -16.07 13.37
C PRO A 151 2.29 -15.01 13.96
N ASP A 152 3.24 -15.44 14.79
CA ASP A 152 4.34 -14.60 15.26
C ASP A 152 5.67 -15.22 14.78
N PRO A 153 6.42 -14.56 13.88
CA PRO A 153 6.16 -13.24 13.29
C PRO A 153 5.00 -13.25 12.26
N ASP A 154 4.25 -12.14 12.16
CA ASP A 154 3.16 -11.99 11.17
C ASP A 154 3.77 -11.85 9.75
N PRO A 155 3.59 -12.83 8.85
CA PRO A 155 4.18 -12.78 7.52
C PRO A 155 3.54 -11.71 6.62
N LEU A 156 2.38 -11.16 6.98
CA LEU A 156 1.74 -10.05 6.30
C LEU A 156 2.15 -8.68 6.83
N ALA A 157 2.79 -8.58 8.00
CA ALA A 157 3.07 -7.30 8.69
C ALA A 157 3.63 -6.24 7.73
N ALA A 158 4.64 -6.60 6.94
CA ALA A 158 5.32 -5.68 6.03
C ALA A 158 4.49 -5.22 4.81
N VAL A 159 3.40 -5.92 4.47
CA VAL A 159 2.59 -5.64 3.27
C VAL A 159 1.13 -5.34 3.57
N ARG A 160 0.72 -5.28 4.85
CA ARG A 160 -0.66 -4.98 5.27
C ARG A 160 -1.16 -3.67 4.65
N TYR A 161 -0.45 -2.56 4.85
CA TYR A 161 -0.75 -1.28 4.21
C TYR A 161 -0.85 -1.40 2.69
N SER A 162 0.17 -2.00 2.06
CA SER A 162 0.22 -2.17 0.60
C SER A 162 -0.94 -2.98 0.04
N CYS A 163 -1.43 -4.00 0.76
CA CYS A 163 -2.58 -4.79 0.33
C CYS A 163 -3.83 -3.94 0.16
N VAL A 164 -4.00 -2.92 1.00
CA VAL A 164 -5.20 -2.07 1.00
C VAL A 164 -5.05 -0.90 0.03
N TYR A 165 -3.92 -0.19 0.06
CA TYR A 165 -3.83 1.17 -0.52
C TYR A 165 -3.03 1.29 -1.82
N TRP A 166 -2.53 0.19 -2.41
CA TRP A 166 -1.70 0.30 -3.62
C TRP A 166 -2.43 0.97 -4.81
N ILE A 167 -3.75 0.78 -4.94
CA ILE A 167 -4.56 1.40 -6.00
C ILE A 167 -4.87 2.86 -5.67
N ASP A 168 -5.10 3.21 -4.42
CA ASP A 168 -5.27 4.60 -4.02
C ASP A 168 -4.02 5.42 -4.37
N HIS A 169 -2.84 4.87 -4.07
CA HIS A 169 -1.58 5.49 -4.49
C HIS A 169 -1.43 5.56 -6.02
N LEU A 170 -1.85 4.54 -6.77
CA LEU A 170 -1.84 4.60 -8.23
C LEU A 170 -2.76 5.71 -8.77
N ARG A 171 -3.96 5.86 -8.20
CA ARG A 171 -4.93 6.88 -8.60
C ARG A 171 -4.40 8.29 -8.34
N ASP A 172 -3.80 8.49 -7.18
CA ASP A 172 -3.32 9.79 -6.73
C ASP A 172 -1.94 10.16 -7.33
N SER A 173 -1.34 9.26 -8.12
CA SER A 173 -0.04 9.50 -8.76
C SER A 173 -0.10 10.22 -10.12
N ASP A 174 -1.24 10.80 -10.51
CA ASP A 174 -1.53 11.20 -11.89
C ASP A 174 -1.12 10.11 -12.90
N PRO A 175 -1.85 8.96 -12.92
CA PRO A 175 -1.45 7.77 -13.65
C PRO A 175 -1.34 7.98 -15.17
N ASN A 176 -1.94 9.04 -15.71
CA ASN A 176 -1.81 9.41 -17.13
C ASN A 176 -0.40 9.90 -17.46
N LYS A 177 0.27 10.56 -16.51
CA LYS A 177 1.66 11.01 -16.66
C LYS A 177 2.65 9.98 -16.11
N HIS A 178 2.42 9.48 -14.90
CA HIS A 178 3.44 8.70 -14.18
C HIS A 178 3.31 7.18 -14.34
N ALA A 179 2.11 6.65 -14.65
CA ALA A 179 1.83 5.22 -14.59
C ALA A 179 1.39 4.59 -15.93
N LYS A 180 1.72 5.23 -17.07
CA LYS A 180 1.29 4.73 -18.39
C LYS A 180 1.79 3.30 -18.67
N LYS A 181 3.04 3.01 -18.33
CA LYS A 181 3.64 1.67 -18.47
C LYS A 181 3.08 0.66 -17.47
N ASP A 182 2.63 1.11 -16.31
CA ASP A 182 2.07 0.25 -15.26
C ASP A 182 0.71 -0.32 -15.67
N LEU A 183 -0.05 0.48 -16.43
CA LEU A 183 -1.42 0.23 -16.87
C LEU A 183 -1.55 -0.36 -18.28
N GLN A 184 -0.44 -0.71 -18.92
CA GLN A 184 -0.46 -1.36 -20.24
C GLN A 184 -0.61 -2.89 -20.11
N ASP A 185 -1.01 -3.54 -21.20
CA ASP A 185 -1.01 -5.01 -21.26
C ASP A 185 0.39 -5.58 -21.06
N GLY A 186 0.52 -6.60 -20.21
CA GLY A 186 1.83 -7.12 -19.78
C GLY A 186 2.62 -6.18 -18.86
N GLY A 187 2.06 -5.03 -18.49
CA GLY A 187 2.66 -4.12 -17.51
C GLY A 187 2.70 -4.70 -16.09
N PRO A 188 3.34 -3.99 -15.14
CA PRO A 188 3.38 -4.34 -13.72
C PRO A 188 2.04 -4.74 -13.09
N ILE A 189 0.95 -4.01 -13.37
CA ILE A 189 -0.38 -4.33 -12.82
C ILE A 189 -0.92 -5.62 -13.46
N ASP A 190 -0.83 -5.76 -14.79
CA ASP A 190 -1.27 -6.96 -15.51
C ASP A 190 -0.55 -8.22 -15.01
N THR A 191 0.76 -8.10 -14.82
CA THR A 191 1.63 -9.16 -14.29
C THR A 191 1.25 -9.53 -12.86
N PHE A 192 1.06 -8.54 -11.98
CA PHE A 192 0.63 -8.79 -10.61
C PHE A 192 -0.74 -9.49 -10.56
N LEU A 193 -1.70 -9.04 -11.37
CA LEU A 193 -3.03 -9.65 -11.42
C LEU A 193 -3.01 -11.06 -12.01
N ARG A 194 -2.10 -11.39 -12.94
CA ARG A 194 -1.89 -12.77 -13.41
C ARG A 194 -1.39 -13.68 -12.29
N GLU A 195 -0.36 -13.24 -11.59
CA GLU A 195 0.42 -14.11 -10.70
C GLU A 195 -0.11 -14.16 -9.26
N LYS A 196 -0.70 -13.06 -8.76
CA LYS A 196 -0.86 -12.81 -7.32
C LYS A 196 -2.26 -12.43 -6.88
N TYR A 197 -3.22 -12.20 -7.78
CA TYR A 197 -4.53 -11.67 -7.36
C TYR A 197 -5.26 -12.58 -6.33
N LEU A 198 -5.17 -13.91 -6.44
CA LEU A 198 -5.73 -14.83 -5.43
C LEU A 198 -5.05 -14.69 -4.07
N HIS A 199 -3.71 -14.59 -4.07
CA HIS A 199 -2.95 -14.43 -2.85
C HIS A 199 -3.21 -13.07 -2.20
N TRP A 200 -3.47 -12.04 -3.01
CA TRP A 200 -3.90 -10.73 -2.55
C TRP A 200 -5.29 -10.78 -1.91
N LEU A 201 -6.27 -11.46 -2.53
CA LEU A 201 -7.58 -11.67 -1.91
C LEU A 201 -7.50 -12.48 -0.61
N ASP A 202 -6.63 -13.48 -0.55
CA ASP A 202 -6.39 -14.24 0.68
C ASP A 202 -5.84 -13.34 1.79
N ALA A 203 -4.85 -12.49 1.47
CA ALA A 203 -4.29 -11.52 2.40
C ALA A 203 -5.31 -10.47 2.88
N LEU A 204 -6.17 -9.98 1.99
CA LEU A 204 -7.24 -9.04 2.38
C LEU A 204 -8.28 -9.71 3.28
N SER A 205 -8.63 -10.96 3.00
CA SER A 205 -9.56 -11.73 3.83
C SER A 205 -9.00 -11.97 5.23
N LEU A 206 -7.70 -12.32 5.32
CA LEU A 206 -6.96 -12.41 6.58
C LEU A 206 -6.94 -11.10 7.38
N GLN A 207 -6.98 -9.97 6.69
CA GLN A 207 -7.06 -8.63 7.28
C GLN A 207 -8.49 -8.16 7.53
N ARG A 208 -9.51 -8.94 7.12
CA ARG A 208 -10.93 -8.55 7.09
C ARG A 208 -11.19 -7.28 6.24
N SER A 209 -10.38 -7.07 5.21
CA SER A 209 -10.39 -5.87 4.36
C SER A 209 -10.85 -6.14 2.92
N ILE A 210 -11.75 -7.12 2.72
CA ILE A 210 -12.24 -7.45 1.36
C ILE A 210 -13.09 -6.34 0.76
N SER A 211 -13.84 -5.59 1.58
CA SER A 211 -14.64 -4.46 1.10
C SER A 211 -13.76 -3.35 0.51
N GLU A 212 -12.61 -3.12 1.10
CA GLU A 212 -11.57 -2.21 0.62
C GLU A 212 -10.97 -2.75 -0.68
N GLY A 213 -10.69 -4.05 -0.78
CA GLY A 213 -10.24 -4.69 -2.02
C GLY A 213 -11.23 -4.56 -3.17
N VAL A 214 -12.53 -4.70 -2.91
CA VAL A 214 -13.60 -4.48 -3.91
C VAL A 214 -13.58 -3.03 -4.37
N THR A 215 -13.58 -2.08 -3.44
CA THR A 215 -13.52 -0.65 -3.75
C THR A 215 -12.29 -0.31 -4.58
N ALA A 216 -11.14 -0.87 -4.22
CA ALA A 216 -9.88 -0.69 -4.94
C ALA A 216 -9.98 -1.23 -6.38
N MET A 217 -10.48 -2.46 -6.58
CA MET A 217 -10.65 -3.02 -7.94
C MET A 217 -11.62 -2.20 -8.80
N LEU A 218 -12.74 -1.75 -8.25
CA LEU A 218 -13.69 -0.88 -8.95
C LEU A 218 -13.05 0.47 -9.33
N SER A 219 -12.22 1.03 -8.45
CA SER A 219 -11.45 2.25 -8.75
C SER A 219 -10.46 2.03 -9.89
N LEU A 220 -9.80 0.86 -9.95
CA LEU A 220 -8.90 0.51 -11.05
C LEU A 220 -9.66 0.29 -12.37
N GLU A 221 -10.84 -0.33 -12.32
CA GLU A 221 -11.71 -0.49 -13.48
C GLU A 221 -12.10 0.86 -14.08
N SER A 222 -12.60 1.77 -13.25
CA SER A 222 -13.00 3.13 -13.66
C SER A 222 -11.83 3.91 -14.28
N LEU A 223 -10.63 3.77 -13.70
CA LEU A 223 -9.41 4.40 -14.19
C LEU A 223 -9.00 3.88 -15.58
N LEU A 224 -9.16 2.58 -15.83
CA LEU A 224 -8.89 1.98 -17.14
C LEU A 224 -9.96 2.36 -18.18
N GLU A 225 -11.23 2.41 -17.78
CA GLU A 225 -12.34 2.84 -18.65
C GLU A 225 -12.15 4.28 -19.15
N ALA A 226 -11.70 5.18 -18.27
CA ALA A 226 -11.45 6.58 -18.60
C ALA A 226 -10.41 6.77 -19.72
N ARG A 227 -9.52 5.78 -19.94
CA ARG A 227 -8.51 5.83 -21.00
C ARG A 227 -9.05 5.57 -22.40
N LYS A 228 -10.26 4.99 -22.51
CA LYS A 228 -10.91 4.64 -23.78
C LYS A 228 -10.06 3.74 -24.69
N GLU A 229 -9.10 3.01 -24.12
CA GLU A 229 -8.27 2.03 -24.80
C GLU A 229 -8.82 0.64 -24.50
N THR A 230 -9.07 -0.17 -25.54
CA THR A 230 -9.35 -1.59 -25.35
C THR A 230 -8.06 -2.30 -24.99
N SER A 231 -8.04 -3.03 -23.87
CA SER A 231 -6.87 -3.76 -23.39
C SER A 231 -7.26 -5.10 -22.74
N LEU A 232 -6.35 -6.06 -22.73
CA LEU A 232 -6.57 -7.33 -22.01
C LEU A 232 -6.59 -7.11 -20.49
N LEU A 233 -5.95 -6.04 -20.01
CA LEU A 233 -5.94 -5.65 -18.62
C LEU A 233 -7.33 -5.25 -18.13
N ILE A 234 -8.07 -4.41 -18.85
CA ILE A 234 -9.42 -3.99 -18.42
C ILE A 234 -10.37 -5.19 -18.33
N ASP A 235 -10.30 -6.13 -19.28
CA ASP A 235 -11.09 -7.35 -19.24
C ASP A 235 -10.74 -8.22 -18.03
N ARG A 236 -9.45 -8.30 -17.67
CA ARG A 236 -9.04 -9.02 -16.46
C ARG A 236 -9.53 -8.33 -15.19
N VAL A 237 -9.42 -7.02 -15.09
CA VAL A 237 -9.90 -6.27 -13.93
C VAL A 237 -11.40 -6.50 -13.74
N ARG A 238 -12.18 -6.43 -14.83
CA ARG A 238 -13.61 -6.78 -14.83
C ARG A 238 -13.89 -8.20 -14.35
N ASP A 239 -13.12 -9.17 -14.80
CA ASP A 239 -13.26 -10.56 -14.37
C ASP A 239 -12.92 -10.73 -12.87
N VAL A 240 -11.92 -10.01 -12.37
CA VAL A 240 -11.59 -9.98 -10.94
C VAL A 240 -12.72 -9.34 -10.14
N CYS A 241 -13.26 -8.19 -10.56
CA CYS A 241 -14.41 -7.54 -9.94
C CYS A 241 -15.61 -8.50 -9.85
N ARG A 242 -16.01 -9.12 -10.98
CA ARG A 242 -17.11 -10.09 -11.03
C ARG A 242 -16.89 -11.26 -10.08
N PHE A 243 -15.67 -11.79 -10.06
CA PHE A 243 -15.32 -12.91 -9.19
C PHE A 243 -15.47 -12.56 -7.71
N ILE A 244 -14.94 -11.41 -7.28
CA ILE A 244 -15.02 -11.00 -5.88
C ILE A 244 -16.48 -10.74 -5.49
N LEU A 245 -17.26 -10.07 -6.34
CA LEU A 245 -18.66 -9.76 -6.05
C LEU A 245 -19.53 -11.03 -6.01
N TYR A 246 -19.36 -11.94 -6.96
CA TYR A 246 -20.14 -13.17 -7.04
C TYR A 246 -19.81 -14.13 -5.87
N HIS A 247 -18.53 -14.20 -5.47
CA HIS A 247 -18.08 -15.06 -4.40
C HIS A 247 -17.84 -14.31 -3.08
N ARG A 248 -18.41 -13.12 -2.89
CA ARG A 248 -18.07 -12.21 -1.78
C ARG A 248 -18.05 -12.91 -0.42
N TRP A 249 -19.15 -13.59 -0.08
CA TRP A 249 -19.25 -14.31 1.18
C TRP A 249 -18.16 -15.38 1.34
N ALA A 250 -17.85 -16.14 0.29
CA ALA A 250 -16.83 -17.18 0.34
C ALA A 250 -15.41 -16.61 0.39
N VAL A 251 -15.16 -15.48 -0.28
CA VAL A 251 -13.88 -14.76 -0.21
C VAL A 251 -13.68 -14.22 1.20
N GLU A 252 -14.68 -13.54 1.78
CA GLU A 252 -14.61 -12.97 3.14
C GLU A 252 -14.42 -14.04 4.22
N ASN A 253 -15.11 -15.19 4.12
CA ASN A 253 -15.15 -16.18 5.20
C ASN A 253 -14.23 -17.38 4.99
N SER A 254 -13.79 -17.67 3.76
CA SER A 254 -13.02 -18.87 3.40
C SER A 254 -12.20 -18.69 2.10
N PRO A 255 -11.28 -17.73 2.04
CA PRO A 255 -10.53 -17.37 0.82
C PRO A 255 -9.72 -18.53 0.20
N LEU A 256 -9.21 -19.44 1.02
CA LEU A 256 -8.50 -20.63 0.55
C LEU A 256 -9.39 -21.62 -0.22
N GLN A 257 -10.69 -21.70 0.11
CA GLN A 257 -11.64 -22.51 -0.65
C GLN A 257 -11.82 -21.95 -2.06
N VAL A 258 -12.00 -20.64 -2.14
CA VAL A 258 -12.23 -19.92 -3.40
C VAL A 258 -11.02 -20.04 -4.34
N SER A 259 -9.81 -19.93 -3.80
CA SER A 259 -8.57 -20.15 -4.55
C SER A 259 -8.47 -21.58 -5.11
N LYS A 260 -8.93 -22.59 -4.37
CA LYS A 260 -8.93 -23.99 -4.82
C LYS A 260 -10.03 -24.27 -5.85
N MET A 261 -11.22 -23.68 -5.71
CA MET A 261 -12.30 -23.79 -6.71
C MET A 261 -11.86 -23.26 -8.08
N ARG A 262 -11.16 -22.12 -8.11
CA ARG A 262 -10.61 -21.59 -9.37
C ARG A 262 -9.46 -22.45 -9.92
N SER A 263 -8.62 -23.02 -9.06
CA SER A 263 -7.55 -23.94 -9.50
C SER A 263 -8.08 -25.28 -10.02
N LEU A 264 -9.23 -25.77 -9.53
CA LEU A 264 -9.86 -27.01 -10.00
C LEU A 264 -10.68 -26.81 -11.28
N ASN A 265 -11.22 -25.61 -11.50
CA ASN A 265 -11.95 -25.24 -12.72
C ASN A 265 -11.07 -24.61 -13.83
N GLY A 266 -9.75 -24.51 -13.62
CA GLY A 266 -8.88 -23.62 -14.38
C GLY A 266 -7.52 -24.21 -14.75
N SER A 267 -7.51 -25.37 -15.42
CA SER A 267 -6.40 -25.80 -16.30
C SER A 267 -6.67 -25.40 -17.77
N SER A 268 -7.21 -24.20 -17.97
CA SER A 268 -7.17 -23.52 -19.27
C SER A 268 -6.92 -22.03 -19.05
N GLU A 269 -5.65 -21.63 -19.08
CA GLU A 269 -5.30 -20.30 -19.58
C GLU A 269 -6.04 -20.13 -20.94
N ASN A 270 -6.81 -19.06 -21.11
CA ASN A 270 -7.70 -18.76 -22.25
C ASN A 270 -9.12 -19.35 -22.26
N ARG A 271 -9.98 -19.01 -21.28
CA ARG A 271 -11.41 -18.82 -21.60
C ARG A 271 -12.00 -17.55 -20.97
N PRO A 272 -12.52 -16.60 -21.77
CA PRO A 272 -13.45 -15.60 -21.27
C PRO A 272 -14.79 -16.28 -20.95
N TRP A 273 -15.38 -15.95 -19.81
CA TRP A 273 -16.51 -16.62 -19.13
C TRP A 273 -17.87 -16.55 -19.86
N ARG A 274 -17.92 -16.55 -21.20
CA ARG A 274 -19.18 -16.46 -21.95
C ARG A 274 -20.14 -17.66 -21.79
N THR A 275 -19.81 -18.71 -21.02
CA THR A 275 -20.61 -19.96 -21.02
C THR A 275 -21.04 -20.53 -19.67
N MET A 276 -20.94 -19.82 -18.54
CA MET A 276 -21.49 -20.31 -17.26
C MET A 276 -22.77 -19.58 -16.80
N GLY A 277 -23.63 -19.19 -17.74
CA GLY A 277 -24.90 -18.51 -17.47
C GLY A 277 -26.18 -19.33 -17.73
N ALA A 278 -26.10 -20.61 -18.12
CA ALA A 278 -27.28 -21.30 -18.69
C ALA A 278 -27.84 -22.50 -17.90
N HIS A 279 -27.23 -22.99 -16.81
CA HIS A 279 -27.68 -24.24 -16.16
C HIS A 279 -27.94 -24.12 -14.65
N ALA A 280 -28.61 -23.05 -14.24
CA ALA A 280 -29.20 -22.94 -12.91
C ALA A 280 -30.66 -22.45 -13.00
N TYR A 281 -31.48 -23.11 -13.83
CA TYR A 281 -32.94 -23.05 -13.73
C TYR A 281 -33.53 -24.35 -14.27
N LYS A 282 -33.87 -25.25 -13.35
CA LYS A 282 -34.87 -26.34 -13.42
C LYS A 282 -34.48 -27.46 -12.45
N ARG A 283 -34.76 -27.25 -11.16
CA ARG A 283 -35.30 -28.29 -10.26
C ARG A 283 -36.08 -27.58 -9.15
N SER A 284 -37.38 -27.45 -9.41
CA SER A 284 -38.47 -27.38 -8.45
C SER A 284 -39.62 -28.13 -9.11
#